data_AF-A0A429EPA1-F1
#
_entry.id   AF-A0A429EPA1-F1
#
_cell.length_a   1.000
_cell.length_b   1.000
_cell.length_c   1.000
_cell.angle_alpha   90.00
_cell.angle_beta   90.00
_cell.angle_gamma   90.00
#
_symmetry.space_group_name_H-M   'P 1'
#
loop_
_entity.id
_entity.type
_entity.pdbx_description
1 polymer ?
#
loop_
_entity_poly.entity_id
_entity_poly.type
_entity_poly.pdbx_seq_one_letter_code
_entity_poly.pdbx_strand_id
1 'polypeptide(L)'
;MNERPPERPRRARTLAELDAAFADVQWSDDTPLTDEEKAALRERLNSRRPGETLNLSPRERSARWELGIIRPRETVVDMYNQVQAEYRAPRMNPTGTEMGQGVIDAIEWCTGVTSHAPITGERSVQWPPSTEQMSGEEEAAADVAEGRRPHGRGRSYAVGVEHTIRWLLARTAQRPWGRIHD
;
A
#
# COMPACT_ATOMS: atom_id res chain seq x y z
N MET A 1 18.99 -48.23 -13.61
CA MET A 1 19.62 -47.09 -12.91
C MET A 1 20.10 -46.12 -13.98
N ASN A 2 19.55 -44.91 -14.05
CA ASN A 2 20.00 -43.87 -14.97
C ASN A 2 20.85 -42.88 -14.18
N GLU A 3 22.17 -42.96 -14.33
CA GLU A 3 23.10 -41.98 -13.76
C GLU A 3 22.97 -40.67 -14.52
N ARG A 4 22.61 -39.58 -13.80
CA ARG A 4 22.66 -38.23 -14.38
C ARG A 4 24.12 -37.86 -14.58
N PRO A 5 24.50 -37.33 -15.77
CA PRO A 5 25.86 -36.90 -16.00
C PRO A 5 26.20 -35.70 -15.10
N PRO A 6 27.48 -35.57 -14.69
CA PRO A 6 27.91 -34.48 -13.81
C PRO A 6 27.70 -33.13 -14.49
N GLU A 7 27.02 -32.21 -13.79
CA GLU A 7 26.88 -30.82 -14.23
C GLU A 7 28.26 -30.19 -14.38
N ARG A 8 28.56 -29.67 -15.57
CA ARG A 8 29.78 -28.89 -15.78
C ARG A 8 29.72 -27.63 -14.93
N PRO A 9 30.83 -27.21 -14.29
CA PRO A 9 30.86 -25.98 -13.51
C PRO A 9 30.57 -24.78 -14.41
N ARG A 10 29.56 -23.97 -14.05
CA ARG A 10 29.28 -22.69 -14.72
C ARG A 10 30.47 -21.76 -14.52
N ARG A 11 31.18 -21.42 -15.60
CA ARG A 11 32.23 -20.40 -15.58
C ARG A 11 31.61 -19.05 -15.18
N ALA A 12 32.26 -18.35 -14.25
CA ALA A 12 31.89 -16.99 -13.88
C ALA A 12 32.02 -16.06 -15.10
N ARG A 13 30.99 -15.25 -15.37
CA ARG A 13 31.04 -14.22 -16.42
C ARG A 13 32.06 -13.16 -16.05
N THR A 14 32.79 -12.69 -17.04
CA THR A 14 33.73 -11.58 -16.92
C THR A 14 32.97 -10.24 -16.84
N LEU A 15 33.62 -9.20 -16.31
CA LEU A 15 33.06 -7.84 -16.28
C LEU A 15 32.73 -7.35 -17.71
N ALA A 16 33.54 -7.68 -18.71
CA ALA A 16 33.29 -7.32 -20.10
C ALA A 16 32.04 -8.02 -20.68
N GLU A 17 31.79 -9.28 -20.30
CA GLU A 17 30.55 -9.99 -20.68
C GLU A 17 29.31 -9.44 -19.96
N LEU A 18 29.49 -8.86 -18.77
CA LEU A 18 28.41 -8.13 -18.09
C LEU A 18 28.15 -6.79 -18.78
N ASP A 19 29.17 -5.97 -19.03
CA ASP A 19 29.01 -4.68 -19.71
C ASP A 19 28.39 -4.84 -21.11
N ALA A 20 28.84 -5.83 -21.88
CA ALA A 20 28.25 -6.14 -23.18
C ALA A 20 26.78 -6.57 -23.08
N ALA A 21 26.38 -7.24 -21.98
CA ALA A 21 24.99 -7.61 -21.76
C ALA A 21 24.08 -6.42 -21.41
N PHE A 22 24.66 -5.30 -20.92
CA PHE A 22 23.94 -4.07 -20.59
C PHE A 22 24.06 -2.97 -21.67
N ALA A 23 24.84 -3.20 -22.73
CA ALA A 23 25.13 -2.19 -23.76
C ALA A 23 23.88 -1.63 -24.46
N ASP A 24 22.85 -2.47 -24.63
CA ASP A 24 21.58 -2.09 -25.28
C ASP A 24 20.47 -1.74 -24.29
N VAL A 25 20.76 -1.71 -22.98
CA VAL A 25 19.76 -1.36 -21.97
C VAL A 25 19.55 0.15 -21.99
N GLN A 26 18.45 0.59 -22.62
CA GLN A 26 17.96 1.94 -22.45
C GLN A 26 17.60 2.16 -20.98
N TRP A 27 18.36 3.04 -20.33
CA TRP A 27 18.05 3.52 -18.99
C TRP A 27 16.72 4.27 -19.04
N SER A 28 15.84 3.98 -18.09
CA SER A 28 14.64 4.77 -17.90
C SER A 28 15.01 6.22 -17.57
N ASP A 29 14.23 7.17 -18.06
CA ASP A 29 14.30 8.53 -17.55
C ASP A 29 13.95 8.48 -16.06
N ASP A 30 14.93 8.72 -15.21
CA ASP A 30 14.81 8.69 -13.75
C ASP A 30 14.75 10.10 -13.15
N THR A 31 14.55 11.13 -13.99
CA THR A 31 14.42 12.51 -13.53
C THR A 31 13.25 12.61 -12.53
N PRO A 32 13.39 13.27 -11.37
CA PRO A 32 12.26 13.48 -10.47
C PRO A 32 11.11 14.24 -11.14
N LEU A 33 9.87 14.00 -10.71
CA LEU A 33 8.74 14.83 -11.12
C LEU A 33 8.83 16.20 -10.45
N THR A 34 8.46 17.25 -11.19
CA THR A 34 8.24 18.58 -10.62
C THR A 34 7.02 18.60 -9.70
N ASP A 35 6.84 19.66 -8.91
CA ASP A 35 5.69 19.79 -8.03
C ASP A 35 4.36 19.88 -8.80
N GLU A 36 4.36 20.51 -9.98
CA GLU A 36 3.21 20.57 -10.88
C GLU A 36 2.86 19.17 -11.44
N GLU A 37 3.86 18.40 -11.85
CA GLU A 37 3.69 17.02 -12.31
C GLU A 37 3.20 16.11 -11.18
N LYS A 38 3.70 16.30 -9.96
CA LYS A 38 3.24 15.59 -8.75
C LYS A 38 1.79 15.92 -8.41
N ALA A 39 1.38 17.19 -8.54
CA ALA A 39 0.01 17.60 -8.34
C ALA A 39 -0.93 16.97 -9.38
N ALA A 40 -0.56 17.00 -10.66
CA ALA A 40 -1.31 16.35 -11.73
C ALA A 40 -1.38 14.82 -11.55
N LEU A 41 -0.30 14.18 -11.10
CA LEU A 41 -0.29 12.76 -10.75
C LEU A 41 -1.27 12.47 -9.60
N ARG A 42 -1.26 13.27 -8.53
CA ARG A 42 -2.20 13.13 -7.40
C ARG A 42 -3.65 13.27 -7.85
N GLU A 43 -3.96 14.23 -8.72
CA GLU A 43 -5.30 14.38 -9.29
C GLU A 43 -5.72 13.14 -10.09
N ARG A 44 -4.86 12.68 -11.00
CA ARG A 44 -5.13 11.51 -11.84
C ARG A 44 -5.29 10.22 -11.02
N LEU A 45 -4.52 10.06 -9.94
CA LEU A 45 -4.68 8.93 -9.02
C LEU A 45 -6.03 8.97 -8.27
N ASN A 46 -6.56 10.17 -8.02
CA ASN A 46 -7.82 10.37 -7.32
C ASN A 46 -9.05 10.27 -8.22
N SER A 47 -8.94 10.53 -9.52
CA SER A 47 -10.05 10.44 -10.47
C SER A 47 -10.36 9.03 -10.98
N ARG A 48 -9.56 8.02 -10.62
CA ARG A 48 -9.74 6.63 -11.04
C ARG A 48 -11.09 6.05 -10.61
N ARG A 49 -11.72 5.33 -11.52
CA ARG A 49 -12.89 4.49 -11.20
C ARG A 49 -12.46 3.17 -10.55
N PRO A 50 -13.33 2.52 -9.76
CA PRO A 50 -13.12 1.15 -9.30
C PRO A 50 -12.79 0.21 -10.46
N GLY A 51 -11.71 -0.57 -10.33
CA GLY A 51 -11.25 -1.52 -11.36
C GLY A 51 -10.41 -0.92 -12.50
N GLU A 52 -10.35 0.41 -12.64
CA GLU A 52 -9.54 1.06 -13.67
C GLU A 52 -8.05 0.97 -13.31
N THR A 53 -7.18 0.53 -14.23
CA THR A 53 -5.71 0.47 -14.02
C THR A 53 -5.04 1.69 -14.65
N LEU A 54 -4.16 2.37 -13.92
CA LEU A 54 -3.32 3.43 -14.48
C LEU A 54 -1.95 2.88 -14.88
N ASN A 55 -1.55 3.17 -16.11
CA ASN A 55 -0.19 2.94 -16.57
C ASN A 55 0.68 4.11 -16.09
N LEU A 56 1.42 3.89 -15.00
CA LEU A 56 2.36 4.87 -14.48
C LEU A 56 3.73 4.69 -15.13
N SER A 57 4.34 5.80 -15.53
CA SER A 57 5.73 5.82 -15.98
C SER A 57 6.68 5.46 -14.81
N PRO A 58 7.94 5.09 -15.08
CA PRO A 58 8.94 4.88 -14.02
C PRO A 58 9.03 6.06 -13.04
N ARG A 59 9.10 7.30 -13.55
CA ARG A 59 9.14 8.53 -12.75
C ARG A 59 7.90 8.70 -11.87
N GLU A 60 6.72 8.42 -12.41
CA GLU A 60 5.47 8.50 -11.66
C GLU A 60 5.37 7.42 -10.59
N ARG A 61 5.89 6.21 -10.85
CA ARG A 61 5.98 5.15 -9.83
C ARG A 61 6.90 5.58 -8.68
N SER A 62 8.06 6.16 -8.99
CA SER A 62 8.98 6.70 -7.97
C SER A 62 8.33 7.85 -7.20
N ALA A 63 7.79 8.85 -7.89
CA ALA A 63 7.17 10.02 -7.27
C ALA A 63 5.98 9.65 -6.37
N ARG A 64 5.25 8.58 -6.68
CA ARG A 64 4.16 8.09 -5.83
C ARG A 64 4.62 7.77 -4.40
N TRP A 65 5.84 7.28 -4.21
CA TRP A 65 6.40 6.99 -2.89
C TRP A 65 6.66 8.26 -2.08
N GLU A 66 6.85 9.40 -2.74
CA GLU A 66 7.07 10.69 -2.10
C GLU A 66 5.77 11.41 -1.70
N LEU A 67 4.63 11.03 -2.30
CA LEU A 67 3.36 11.72 -2.08
C LEU A 67 2.71 11.46 -0.70
N GLY A 68 3.12 10.40 0.02
CA GLY A 68 2.46 10.02 1.28
C GLY A 68 0.99 9.65 1.06
N ILE A 69 0.11 10.18 1.90
CA ILE A 69 -1.34 10.04 1.69
C ILE A 69 -1.74 10.79 0.40
N ILE A 70 -2.35 10.06 -0.53
CA ILE A 70 -2.79 10.59 -1.82
C ILE A 70 -4.24 11.06 -1.75
N ARG A 71 -5.08 10.41 -0.93
CA ARG A 71 -6.49 10.77 -0.79
C ARG A 71 -6.66 12.18 -0.22
N PRO A 72 -7.65 12.97 -0.71
CA PRO A 72 -7.91 14.30 -0.18
C PRO A 72 -8.29 14.24 1.30
N ARG A 73 -7.80 15.24 2.07
CA ARG A 73 -8.07 15.34 3.52
C ARG A 73 -9.55 15.21 3.84
N GLU A 74 -10.40 15.93 3.13
CA GLU A 74 -11.85 15.95 3.36
C GLU A 74 -12.44 14.55 3.22
N THR A 75 -12.07 13.83 2.16
CA THR A 75 -12.53 12.46 1.92
C THR A 75 -12.07 11.48 3.00
N VAL A 76 -10.86 11.65 3.54
CA VAL A 76 -10.33 10.83 4.65
C VAL A 76 -11.10 11.12 5.94
N VAL A 77 -11.33 12.41 6.26
CA VAL A 77 -12.10 12.83 7.44
C VAL A 77 -13.54 12.34 7.37
N ASP A 78 -14.18 12.46 6.21
CA ASP A 78 -15.54 11.95 6.00
C ASP A 78 -15.63 10.45 6.21
N MET A 79 -14.65 9.70 5.69
CA MET A 79 -14.57 8.25 5.90
C MET A 79 -14.40 7.91 7.38
N TYR A 80 -13.50 8.61 8.08
CA TYR A 80 -13.25 8.41 9.50
C TYR A 80 -14.53 8.63 10.32
N ASN A 81 -15.24 9.72 10.08
CA ASN A 81 -16.49 10.05 10.75
C ASN A 81 -17.60 9.03 10.45
N GLN A 82 -17.73 8.62 9.19
CA GLN A 82 -18.71 7.61 8.78
C GLN A 82 -18.45 6.27 9.49
N VAL A 83 -17.21 5.80 9.46
CA VAL A 83 -16.82 4.56 10.13
C VAL A 83 -17.16 4.67 11.62
N GLN A 84 -16.72 5.73 12.31
CA GLN A 84 -17.02 5.94 13.73
C GLN A 84 -18.52 5.90 14.06
N ALA A 85 -19.37 6.50 13.22
CA ALA A 85 -20.81 6.49 13.42
C ALA A 85 -21.42 5.09 13.24
N GLU A 86 -20.93 4.32 12.26
CA GLU A 86 -21.51 3.05 11.87
C GLU A 86 -21.00 1.85 12.69
N TYR A 87 -19.68 1.71 12.93
CA TYR A 87 -19.18 0.52 13.64
C TYR A 87 -19.49 0.53 15.14
N ARG A 88 -19.76 1.71 15.73
CA ARG A 88 -20.22 1.84 17.11
C ARG A 88 -21.73 1.63 17.27
N ALA A 89 -22.46 1.40 16.17
CA ALA A 89 -23.89 1.16 16.22
C ALA A 89 -24.19 -0.20 16.89
N PRO A 90 -25.21 -0.29 17.78
CA PRO A 90 -25.55 -1.53 18.49
C PRO A 90 -25.91 -2.74 17.61
N ARG A 91 -26.11 -2.53 16.31
CA ARG A 91 -26.52 -3.56 15.35
C ARG A 91 -25.37 -4.14 14.52
N MET A 92 -24.14 -3.68 14.73
CA MET A 92 -22.98 -4.18 13.98
C MET A 92 -22.64 -5.61 14.42
N ASN A 93 -22.40 -6.50 13.46
CA ASN A 93 -21.93 -7.85 13.77
C ASN A 93 -20.44 -7.82 14.17
N PRO A 94 -19.92 -8.84 14.89
CA PRO A 94 -18.54 -8.83 15.37
C PRO A 94 -17.49 -8.63 14.28
N THR A 95 -17.68 -9.25 13.11
CA THR A 95 -16.78 -9.12 11.95
C THR A 95 -16.71 -7.68 11.44
N GLY A 96 -17.86 -7.01 11.33
CA GLY A 96 -17.94 -5.61 10.93
C GLY A 96 -17.31 -4.67 11.96
N THR A 97 -17.48 -4.97 13.26
CA THR A 97 -16.83 -4.21 14.34
C THR A 97 -15.32 -4.32 14.28
N GLU A 98 -14.78 -5.54 14.10
CA GLU A 98 -13.32 -5.76 13.96
C GLU A 98 -12.76 -5.04 12.74
N MET A 99 -13.43 -5.17 11.58
CA MET A 99 -13.02 -4.50 10.35
C MET A 99 -13.05 -2.97 10.51
N GLY A 100 -14.12 -2.42 11.07
CA GLY A 100 -14.25 -0.98 11.32
C GLY A 100 -13.16 -0.44 12.24
N GLN A 101 -12.79 -1.19 13.27
CA GLN A 101 -11.65 -0.83 14.12
C GLN A 101 -10.32 -0.82 13.35
N GLY A 102 -10.09 -1.80 12.48
CA GLY A 102 -8.90 -1.82 11.61
C GLY A 102 -8.82 -0.61 10.68
N VAL A 103 -9.97 -0.16 10.15
CA VAL A 103 -10.06 1.07 9.35
C VAL A 103 -9.65 2.30 10.16
N ILE A 104 -10.18 2.45 11.37
CA ILE A 104 -9.85 3.59 12.25
C ILE A 104 -8.38 3.60 12.62
N ASP A 105 -7.85 2.48 13.10
CA ASP A 105 -6.46 2.40 13.55
C ASP A 105 -5.48 2.70 12.40
N ALA A 106 -5.80 2.25 11.18
CA ALA A 106 -5.01 2.56 9.99
C ALA A 106 -5.03 4.06 9.64
N ILE A 107 -6.19 4.72 9.70
CA ILE A 107 -6.28 6.18 9.46
C ILE A 107 -5.47 6.93 10.51
N GLU A 108 -5.66 6.61 11.79
CA GLU A 108 -4.98 7.28 12.90
C GLU A 108 -3.46 7.12 12.80
N TRP A 109 -2.97 5.93 12.48
CA TRP A 109 -1.55 5.72 12.31
C TRP A 109 -1.01 6.44 11.06
N CYS A 110 -1.66 6.30 9.90
CA CYS A 110 -1.19 6.92 8.65
C CYS A 110 -1.19 8.45 8.71
N THR A 111 -2.12 9.05 9.45
CA THR A 111 -2.22 10.50 9.63
C THR A 111 -1.35 11.04 10.76
N GLY A 112 -0.67 10.17 11.52
CA GLY A 112 0.14 10.60 12.66
C GLY A 112 -0.74 11.09 13.82
N VAL A 113 -1.79 10.37 14.16
CA VAL A 113 -2.49 10.46 15.45
C VAL A 113 -1.90 9.44 16.42
N THR A 114 -1.60 8.23 15.93
CA THR A 114 -0.93 7.17 16.70
C THR A 114 0.44 6.85 16.13
N SER A 115 1.34 6.37 17.00
CA SER A 115 2.76 6.22 16.68
C SER A 115 3.23 4.83 16.35
N HIS A 116 2.36 3.84 16.54
CA HIS A 116 2.66 2.44 16.32
C HIS A 116 1.72 1.91 15.25
N ALA A 117 2.29 1.13 14.35
CA ALA A 117 1.56 0.52 13.26
C ALA A 117 0.61 -0.57 13.80
N PRO A 118 -0.64 -0.68 13.28
CA PRO A 118 -1.71 -1.49 13.86
C PRO A 118 -1.49 -3.02 13.87
N ILE A 119 -0.68 -3.54 12.95
CA ILE A 119 -0.39 -4.96 12.71
C ILE A 119 1.01 -5.31 13.19
N THR A 120 2.02 -4.58 12.75
CA THR A 120 3.41 -4.88 13.14
C THR A 120 3.75 -4.39 14.54
N GLY A 121 3.02 -3.39 15.04
CA GLY A 121 3.36 -2.70 16.29
C GLY A 121 4.62 -1.86 16.20
N GLU A 122 5.22 -1.71 15.01
CA GLU A 122 6.44 -0.95 14.82
C GLU A 122 6.17 0.55 14.97
N ARG A 123 7.14 1.26 15.55
CA ARG A 123 7.05 2.72 15.70
C ARG A 123 7.36 3.40 14.36
N SER A 124 6.59 4.42 14.01
CA SER A 124 6.90 5.27 12.84
C SER A 124 8.29 5.91 12.98
N VAL A 125 9.11 5.82 11.92
CA VAL A 125 10.45 6.42 11.89
C VAL A 125 10.36 7.94 11.78
N GLN A 126 9.32 8.41 11.10
CA GLN A 126 8.97 9.82 10.94
C GLN A 126 7.47 10.06 11.23
N TRP A 127 7.09 11.32 11.37
CA TRP A 127 5.72 11.72 11.69
C TRP A 127 5.14 12.69 10.67
N PRO A 128 4.08 12.34 9.92
CA PRO A 128 3.44 11.00 9.81
C PRO A 128 4.38 9.93 9.19
N PRO A 129 4.03 8.61 9.24
CA PRO A 129 4.85 7.54 8.66
C PRO A 129 5.11 7.78 7.16
N SER A 130 6.21 7.23 6.63
CA SER A 130 6.51 7.31 5.20
C SER A 130 5.61 6.37 4.39
N THR A 131 5.49 6.60 3.08
CA THR A 131 4.76 5.68 2.17
C THR A 131 5.36 4.26 2.19
N GLU A 132 6.67 4.15 2.42
CA GLU A 132 7.37 2.88 2.58
C GLU A 132 6.89 2.15 3.83
N GLN A 133 6.84 2.83 4.98
CA GLN A 133 6.31 2.24 6.22
C GLN A 133 4.84 1.84 6.04
N MET A 134 4.01 2.72 5.46
CA MET A 134 2.61 2.39 5.15
C MET A 134 2.51 1.14 4.27
N SER A 135 3.38 1.00 3.27
CA SER A 135 3.35 -0.17 2.37
C SER A 135 3.81 -1.46 3.04
N GLY A 136 4.83 -1.40 3.90
CA GLY A 136 5.24 -2.57 4.68
C GLY A 136 4.12 -3.02 5.64
N GLU A 137 3.40 -2.07 6.21
CA GLU A 137 2.25 -2.36 7.06
C GLU A 137 1.06 -2.94 6.28
N GLU A 138 0.82 -2.46 5.06
CA GLU A 138 -0.17 -3.05 4.15
C GLU A 138 0.14 -4.51 3.85
N GLU A 139 1.39 -4.83 3.52
CA GLU A 139 1.84 -6.21 3.25
C GLU A 139 1.68 -7.09 4.49
N ALA A 140 2.06 -6.58 5.66
CA ALA A 140 1.85 -7.27 6.93
C ALA A 140 0.37 -7.55 7.21
N ALA A 141 -0.51 -6.60 6.91
CA ALA A 141 -1.95 -6.75 7.05
C ALA A 141 -2.51 -7.80 6.08
N ALA A 142 -2.05 -7.80 4.82
CA ALA A 142 -2.41 -8.80 3.82
C ALA A 142 -2.01 -10.21 4.27
N ASP A 143 -0.80 -10.39 4.80
CA ASP A 143 -0.33 -11.67 5.34
C ASP A 143 -1.21 -12.19 6.48
N VAL A 144 -1.70 -11.30 7.35
CA VAL A 144 -2.63 -11.69 8.42
C VAL A 144 -3.99 -12.06 7.86
N ALA A 145 -4.53 -11.28 6.92
CA ALA A 145 -5.81 -11.54 6.28
C ALA A 145 -5.82 -12.90 5.55
N GLU A 146 -4.73 -13.24 4.88
CA GLU A 146 -4.53 -14.51 4.17
C GLU A 146 -4.14 -15.67 5.10
N GLY A 147 -3.86 -15.40 6.37
CA GLY A 147 -3.47 -16.40 7.37
C GLY A 147 -2.03 -16.89 7.24
N ARG A 148 -1.17 -16.16 6.51
CA ARG A 148 0.28 -16.37 6.48
C ARG A 148 0.97 -15.86 7.75
N ARG A 149 0.36 -14.92 8.47
CA ARG A 149 0.86 -14.34 9.73
C ARG A 149 -0.20 -14.38 10.84
N PRO A 150 0.13 -14.77 12.08
CA PRO A 150 -0.79 -14.67 13.21
C PRO A 150 -0.89 -13.22 13.72
N HIS A 151 -2.08 -12.82 14.19
CA HIS A 151 -2.30 -11.52 14.84
C HIS A 151 -3.42 -11.59 15.86
N GLY A 152 -3.28 -10.89 16.99
CA GLY A 152 -4.20 -11.00 18.13
C GLY A 152 -5.62 -10.49 17.88
N ARG A 153 -5.83 -9.63 16.88
CA ARG A 153 -7.14 -9.02 16.56
C ARG A 153 -7.94 -9.72 15.44
N GLY A 154 -7.45 -10.85 14.94
CA GLY A 154 -8.15 -11.63 13.91
C GLY A 154 -8.01 -11.08 12.48
N ARG A 155 -8.63 -11.79 11.52
CA ARG A 155 -8.50 -11.52 10.07
C ARG A 155 -9.30 -10.31 9.61
N SER A 156 -10.52 -10.10 10.12
CA SER A 156 -11.39 -8.99 9.71
C SER A 156 -10.75 -7.63 10.02
N TYR A 157 -10.09 -7.53 11.17
CA TYR A 157 -9.28 -6.37 11.55
C TYR A 157 -8.18 -6.08 10.52
N ALA A 158 -7.41 -7.10 10.15
CA ALA A 158 -6.33 -6.96 9.18
C ALA A 158 -6.82 -6.55 7.79
N VAL A 159 -7.96 -7.08 7.34
CA VAL A 159 -8.63 -6.62 6.09
C VAL A 159 -8.98 -5.14 6.18
N GLY A 160 -9.49 -4.66 7.33
CA GLY A 160 -9.76 -3.25 7.56
C GLY A 160 -8.51 -2.38 7.41
N VAL A 161 -7.39 -2.82 7.99
CA VAL A 161 -6.10 -2.12 7.89
C VAL A 161 -5.58 -2.10 6.45
N GLU A 162 -5.44 -3.28 5.83
CA GLU A 162 -4.92 -3.47 4.47
C GLU A 162 -5.68 -2.61 3.46
N HIS A 163 -7.01 -2.76 3.43
CA HIS A 163 -7.83 -2.06 2.46
C HIS A 163 -7.78 -0.54 2.64
N THR A 164 -7.69 -0.07 3.89
CA THR A 164 -7.61 1.36 4.20
C THR A 164 -6.29 1.95 3.74
N ILE A 165 -5.16 1.28 4.00
CA ILE A 165 -3.85 1.76 3.54
C ILE A 165 -3.80 1.76 2.01
N ARG A 166 -4.27 0.69 1.35
CA ARG A 166 -4.37 0.64 -0.12
C ARG A 166 -5.22 1.79 -0.66
N TRP A 167 -6.31 2.13 0.00
CA TRP A 167 -7.17 3.23 -0.40
C TRP A 167 -6.49 4.59 -0.21
N LEU A 168 -5.86 4.84 0.95
CA LEU A 168 -5.12 6.08 1.26
C LEU A 168 -3.98 6.36 0.26
N LEU A 169 -3.29 5.29 -0.17
CA LEU A 169 -2.23 5.34 -1.15
C LEU A 169 -2.74 5.31 -2.61
N ALA A 170 -4.05 5.38 -2.83
CA ALA A 170 -4.70 5.27 -4.15
C ALA A 170 -4.30 4.02 -4.96
N ARG A 171 -4.02 2.90 -4.29
CA ARG A 171 -3.82 1.57 -4.89
C ARG A 171 -5.16 0.94 -5.29
N THR A 172 -6.21 1.26 -4.54
CA THR A 172 -7.60 0.94 -4.87
C THR A 172 -8.46 2.22 -4.87
N ALA A 173 -9.44 2.29 -5.78
CA ALA A 173 -10.47 3.33 -5.78
C ALA A 173 -11.67 2.95 -4.88
N GLN A 174 -11.82 1.67 -4.55
CA GLN A 174 -12.85 1.20 -3.63
C GLN A 174 -12.58 1.71 -2.22
N ARG A 175 -13.58 2.31 -1.58
CA ARG A 175 -13.49 2.70 -0.17
C ARG A 175 -13.59 1.47 0.73
N PRO A 176 -12.83 1.42 1.85
CA PRO A 176 -12.90 0.31 2.81
C PRO A 176 -14.21 0.23 3.56
N TRP A 177 -14.99 1.32 3.59
CA TRP A 177 -16.20 1.42 4.40
C TRP A 177 -17.26 2.30 3.73
N GLY A 178 -18.52 2.05 4.09
CA GLY A 178 -19.68 2.76 3.57
C GLY A 178 -20.15 2.23 2.21
N ARG A 179 -21.29 2.76 1.74
CA ARG A 179 -21.78 2.44 0.40
C ARG A 179 -20.88 3.09 -0.65
N ILE A 180 -20.60 2.35 -1.72
CA ILE A 180 -20.12 2.91 -2.98
C ILE A 180 -21.28 3.75 -3.50
N HIS A 181 -21.21 5.07 -3.35
CA HIS A 181 -22.12 5.96 -4.06
C HIS A 181 -21.61 6.00 -5.51
N ASP A 182 -22.37 5.36 -6.40
CA ASP A 182 -22.20 5.48 -7.85
C ASP A 182 -22.50 6.90 -8.34
#